data_AF-A0A1I7ZZZ7-F1
#
_entry.id   AF-A0A1I7ZZZ7-F1
#
_cell.length_a   1.000
_cell.length_b   1.000
_cell.length_c   1.000
_cell.angle_alpha   90.00
_cell.angle_beta   90.00
_cell.angle_gamma   90.00
#
_symmetry.space_group_name_H-M   'P 1'
#
loop_
_entity.id
_entity.type
_entity.pdbx_description
1 polymer ?
#
loop_
_entity_poly.entity_id
_entity_poly.type
_entity_poly.pdbx_seq_one_letter_code
_entity_poly.pdbx_strand_id
1 'polypeptide(L)' 'MLLSKDLLSSTYSSGLKSVVSWEVAQGIEQCRMACGGHGYSHASGLPEAYGYAVGGCTYEGENIVMLLQVARFLMKVA' A
#
# COMPACT_ATOMS: atom_id res chain seq x y z
N MET A 1 30.26 -1.68 4.15
CA MET A 1 29.35 -2.84 4.23
C MET A 1 28.15 -2.63 5.17
N LEU A 2 28.27 -1.85 6.25
CA LEU A 2 27.12 -1.53 7.12
C LEU A 2 26.09 -0.62 6.43
N LEU A 3 26.54 0.43 5.72
CA LEU A 3 25.66 1.35 4.97
C LEU A 3 24.74 0.65 3.94
N SER A 4 25.19 -0.45 3.33
CA SER A 4 24.41 -1.20 2.34
C SER A 4 23.27 -2.00 2.97
N LYS A 5 23.41 -2.43 4.24
CA LYS A 5 22.38 -3.19 4.96
C LYS A 5 21.24 -2.29 5.44
N ASP A 6 21.57 -1.09 5.91
CA ASP A 6 20.58 -0.10 6.35
C ASP A 6 19.74 0.41 5.17
N LEU A 7 20.37 0.64 4.01
CA LEU A 7 19.69 1.05 2.78
C LEU A 7 18.76 -0.06 2.24
N LEU A 8 19.18 -1.32 2.35
CA LEU A 8 18.35 -2.47 1.97
C LEU A 8 17.10 -2.59 2.85
N SER A 9 17.26 -2.45 4.17
CA SER A 9 16.15 -2.51 5.15
C SER A 9 15.08 -1.45 4.85
N SER A 10 15.49 -0.20 4.65
CA SER A 10 14.57 0.90 4.35
C SER A 10 13.84 0.72 3.01
N THR A 11 14.55 0.24 1.98
CA THR A 11 13.98 -0.03 0.65
C THR A 11 12.99 -1.19 0.67
N TYR A 12 13.26 -2.24 1.45
CA TYR A 12 12.34 -3.36 1.62
C TYR A 12 11.03 -2.90 2.28
N SER A 13 11.14 -2.10 3.35
CA SER A 13 9.99 -1.54 4.04
C SER A 13 9.15 -0.62 3.14
N SER A 14 9.77 0.22 2.31
CA SER A 14 9.06 1.12 1.40
C SER A 14 8.33 0.37 0.28
N GLY A 15 8.96 -0.65 -0.29
CA GLY A 15 8.33 -1.54 -1.26
C GLY A 15 7.16 -2.33 -0.67
N LEU A 16 7.35 -2.94 0.50
CA LEU A 16 6.29 -3.73 1.13
C LEU A 16 5.08 -2.87 1.49
N LYS A 17 5.30 -1.68 2.07
CA LYS A 17 4.21 -0.76 2.42
C LYS A 17 3.43 -0.32 1.19
N SER A 18 4.10 0.09 0.12
CA SER A 18 3.41 0.57 -1.10
C SER A 18 2.56 -0.52 -1.75
N VAL A 19 3.08 -1.74 -1.85
CA VAL A 19 2.34 -2.89 -2.40
C VAL A 19 1.17 -3.27 -1.48
N VAL A 20 1.41 -3.45 -0.19
CA VAL A 20 0.37 -3.90 0.75
C VAL A 20 -0.75 -2.87 0.87
N SER A 21 -0.46 -1.58 1.01
CA SER A 21 -1.49 -0.55 1.09
C SER A 21 -2.38 -0.52 -0.16
N TRP A 22 -1.79 -0.70 -1.35
CA TRP A 22 -2.53 -0.76 -2.60
C TRP A 22 -3.45 -1.98 -2.67
N GLU A 23 -2.91 -3.16 -2.37
CA GLU A 23 -3.67 -4.42 -2.39
C GLU A 23 -4.80 -4.43 -1.35
N VAL A 24 -4.57 -3.86 -0.16
CA VAL A 24 -5.61 -3.73 0.87
C VAL A 24 -6.75 -2.83 0.41
N ALA A 25 -6.43 -1.67 -0.20
CA ALA A 25 -7.45 -0.76 -0.72
C ALA A 25 -8.30 -1.43 -1.81
N GLN A 26 -7.64 -2.12 -2.76
CA GLN A 26 -8.32 -2.92 -3.79
C GLN A 26 -9.18 -4.02 -3.18
N GLY A 27 -8.64 -4.78 -2.22
CA GLY A 27 -9.33 -5.90 -1.58
C GLY A 27 -10.59 -5.47 -0.82
N ILE A 28 -10.55 -4.35 -0.09
CA ILE A 28 -11.72 -3.83 0.61
C ILE A 28 -12.82 -3.44 -0.39
N GLU A 29 -12.45 -2.81 -1.49
CA GLU A 29 -13.41 -2.41 -2.52
C GLU A 29 -14.02 -3.62 -3.24
N GLN A 30 -13.23 -4.68 -3.47
CA GLN A 30 -13.74 -5.96 -3.97
C GLN A 30 -14.74 -6.59 -2.97
N CYS A 31 -14.42 -6.59 -1.66
CA CYS A 31 -15.34 -7.06 -0.63
C CYS A 31 -16.64 -6.24 -0.61
N ARG A 32 -16.54 -4.91 -0.76
CA ARG A 32 -17.70 -4.01 -0.83
C ARG A 32 -18.60 -4.36 -2.01
N MET A 33 -18.02 -4.60 -3.19
CA MET A 33 -18.76 -5.01 -4.38
C MET A 33 -19.36 -6.42 -4.25
N ALA A 34 -18.65 -7.36 -3.62
CA ALA A 34 -19.14 -8.73 -3.38
C ALA A 34 -20.40 -8.77 -2.50
N CYS A 35 -20.58 -7.79 -1.59
CA CYS A 35 -21.79 -7.65 -0.79
C CYS A 35 -22.96 -6.97 -1.53
N GLY A 36 -22.79 -6.59 -2.80
CA GLY A 36 -23.82 -5.92 -3.61
C GLY A 36 -24.31 -4.61 -2.98
N GLY A 37 -25.62 -4.36 -3.05
CA GLY A 37 -26.23 -3.14 -2.50
C GLY A 37 -26.05 -2.98 -0.97
N HIS A 38 -25.96 -4.09 -0.23
CA HIS A 38 -25.75 -4.05 1.22
C HIS A 38 -24.34 -3.57 1.58
N GLY A 39 -23.34 -3.82 0.72
CA GLY A 39 -21.97 -3.31 0.89
C GLY A 39 -21.87 -1.79 0.75
N TYR A 40 -22.86 -1.12 0.16
CA TYR A 40 -22.91 0.34 0.12
C TYR A 40 -23.42 0.95 1.43
N SER A 41 -24.16 0.18 2.24
CA SER A 41 -24.66 0.66 3.52
C SER A 41 -23.51 0.90 4.49
N HIS A 42 -23.58 2.01 5.23
CA HIS A 42 -22.59 2.31 6.28
C HIS A 42 -22.60 1.26 7.40
N ALA A 43 -23.71 0.54 7.58
CA ALA A 43 -23.82 -0.58 8.51
C ALA A 43 -22.91 -1.76 8.15
N SER A 44 -22.44 -1.86 6.89
CA SER A 44 -21.47 -2.89 6.48
C SER A 44 -20.04 -2.58 6.95
N GLY A 45 -19.73 -1.33 7.31
CA GLY A 45 -18.39 -0.88 7.70
C GLY A 45 -17.36 -0.82 6.56
N LEU A 46 -17.65 -1.41 5.39
CA LEU A 46 -16.73 -1.49 4.25
C LEU A 46 -16.39 -0.12 3.62
N PRO A 47 -17.36 0.81 3.43
CA PRO A 47 -17.06 2.14 2.90
C PRO A 47 -16.10 2.96 3.78
N GLU A 48 -16.26 2.84 5.10
CA GLU A 48 -15.40 3.53 6.07
C GLU A 48 -13.99 2.91 6.10
N ALA A 49 -13.91 1.58 6.11
CA ALA A 49 -12.63 0.86 6.03
C ALA A 49 -11.85 1.21 4.75
N TYR A 50 -12.53 1.34 3.62
CA TYR A 50 -11.92 1.77 2.36
C TYR A 50 -11.31 3.17 2.47
N GLY A 51 -12.03 4.11 3.08
CA GLY A 51 -11.54 5.48 3.31
C GLY A 51 -10.22 5.51 4.10
N TYR A 52 -10.10 4.70 5.16
CA TYR A 52 -8.86 4.59 5.93
C TYR A 52 -7.73 3.91 5.14
N ALA A 53 -8.03 2.83 4.42
CA ALA A 53 -7.05 2.08 3.65
C ALA A 53 -6.43 2.90 2.50
N VAL A 54 -7.25 3.65 1.77
CA VAL A 54 -6.77 4.53 0.70
C VAL A 54 -5.86 5.63 1.24
N GLY A 55 -6.14 6.17 2.43
CA GLY A 55 -5.25 7.11 3.09
C GLY A 55 -3.83 6.54 3.31
N GLY A 56 -3.72 5.25 3.61
CA GLY A 56 -2.45 4.54 3.77
C GLY A 56 -1.59 4.45 2.50
N CYS A 57 -2.15 4.76 1.32
CA CYS A 57 -1.40 4.86 0.06
C CYS A 57 -0.69 6.23 -0.11
N THR A 58 -1.02 7.21 0.73
CA THR A 58 -0.48 8.59 0.64
C THR A 58 0.27 9.00 1.89
N TYR A 59 -0.25 8.71 3.07
CA TYR A 59 0.43 9.01 4.34
C TYR A 59 1.71 8.16 4.48
N GLU A 60 2.72 8.64 5.20
CA GLU A 60 4.02 7.95 5.36
C GLU A 60 4.78 7.68 4.04
N GLY A 61 4.49 8.46 2.98
CA GLY A 61 5.10 8.35 1.66
C GLY A 61 4.14 7.84 0.59
N GLU A 62 4.06 8.55 -0.52
CA GLU A 62 3.19 8.18 -1.65
C GLU A 62 3.70 6.90 -2.32
N ASN A 63 2.78 5.99 -2.66
CA ASN A 63 3.11 4.66 -3.14
C ASN A 63 4.04 4.66 -4.37
N ILE A 64 3.80 5.51 -5.36
CA ILE A 64 4.64 5.59 -6.56
C ILE A 64 6.04 6.09 -6.19
N VAL A 65 6.16 7.11 -5.34
CA VAL A 65 7.46 7.61 -4.85
C VAL A 65 8.24 6.52 -4.11
N MET A 66 7.57 5.73 -3.26
CA MET A 66 8.20 4.63 -2.53
C MET A 66 8.63 3.49 -3.47
N LEU A 67 7.80 3.14 -4.45
CA LEU A 67 8.17 2.18 -5.51
C LEU A 67 9.37 2.66 -6.33
N LEU A 68 9.49 3.97 -6.59
CA LEU A 68 10.67 4.54 -7.26
C LEU A 68 11.94 4.42 -6.43
N GLN A 69 11.86 4.48 -5.09
CA GLN A 69 13.02 4.22 -4.22
C GLN A 69 13.51 2.77 -4.40
N VAL A 70 12.57 1.81 -4.46
CA VAL A 70 12.87 0.41 -4.76
C VAL A 70 13.46 0.25 -6.15
N ALA A 71 12.86 0.86 -7.18
CA ALA A 71 13.36 0.80 -8.54
C ALA A 71 14.80 1.32 -8.66
N ARG A 72 15.12 2.46 -8.03
CA ARG A 72 16.48 3.02 -8.02
C ARG A 72 17.49 2.12 -7.30
N PHE A 73 17.06 1.43 -6.25
CA PHE A 73 17.91 0.46 -5.57
C PHE A 73 18.15 -0.76 -6.45
N LEU A 74 17.11 -1.34 -7.06
CA LEU A 74 17.22 -2.48 -7.97
C LEU A 74 18.14 -2.18 -9.15
N MET A 75 18.04 -0.99 -9.76
CA MET A 75 18.90 -0.57 -10.88
C MET A 75 20.39 -0.40 -10.50
N LYS A 76 20.72 -0.29 -9.20
CA LYS A 76 22.10 -0.23 -8.71
C LYS A 76 22.67 -1.61 -8.33
N VAL A 77 21.79 -2.57 -8.10
CA VAL A 77 22.14 -3.94 -7.70
C VAL A 77 22.19 -4.89 -8.91
N ALA A 78 21.43 -4.58 -9.96
CA ALA A 78 21.55 -5.18 -11.29
C ALA A 78 22.87 -4.79 -11.96
#